data_AF-A0A2V7Y1U6-F1
#
_entry.id   AF-A0A2V7Y1U6-F1
#
_cell.length_a   1.000
_cell.length_b   1.000
_cell.length_c   1.000
_cell.angle_alpha   90.00
_cell.angle_beta   90.00
_cell.angle_gamma   90.00
#
_symmetry.space_group_name_H-M   'P 1'
#
loop_
_entity.id
_entity.type
_entity.pdbx_description
1 polymer ?
#
loop_
_entity_poly.entity_id
_entity_poly.type
_entity_poly.pdbx_seq_one_letter_code
_entity_poly.pdbx_strand_id
1 'polypeptide(L)'
;MAHVTLITKDQIAKRVAEMGRQISADYAAGANPIALCVLKGAMFFCADLMRNITIDMALDFIQISSYGNEKYSSGVVTVLKEPQLDMHGRAVLIVEDIIDSGLSMREVFRYIESRGASMLRTATFLDKPAARKVEFRADYVGFSIDPKFVIGYGLDYAERYRNIPEIQVLNE
;
A
#
# COMPACT_ATOMS: atom_id res chain seq x y z
N MET A 1 9.80 -25.44 -3.47
CA MET A 1 9.41 -24.16 -4.09
C MET A 1 10.69 -23.39 -4.38
N ALA A 2 10.95 -23.09 -5.65
CA ALA A 2 12.09 -22.26 -6.03
C ALA A 2 11.67 -20.78 -5.97
N HIS A 3 12.59 -19.92 -5.57
CA HIS A 3 12.36 -18.48 -5.51
C HIS A 3 13.37 -17.77 -6.41
N VAL A 4 12.89 -16.80 -7.20
CA VAL A 4 13.73 -15.95 -8.04
C VAL A 4 13.52 -14.51 -7.61
N THR A 5 14.61 -13.81 -7.28
CA THR A 5 14.56 -12.38 -6.97
C THR A 5 14.06 -11.60 -8.18
N LEU A 6 12.98 -10.84 -7.96
CA LEU A 6 12.38 -9.92 -8.93
C LEU A 6 12.84 -8.49 -8.69
N ILE A 7 12.92 -8.07 -7.43
CA ILE A 7 13.32 -6.71 -7.03
C ILE A 7 14.26 -6.83 -5.82
N THR A 8 15.49 -6.35 -5.97
CA THR A 8 16.50 -6.40 -4.92
C THR A 8 16.25 -5.37 -3.83
N LYS A 9 16.82 -5.59 -2.64
CA LYS A 9 16.78 -4.65 -1.53
C LYS A 9 17.25 -3.25 -1.90
N ASP A 10 18.31 -3.15 -2.72
CA ASP A 10 18.88 -1.86 -3.13
C ASP A 10 17.96 -1.13 -4.11
N GLN A 11 17.30 -1.85 -5.03
CA GLN A 11 16.29 -1.28 -5.91
C GLN A 11 15.11 -0.72 -5.10
N ILE A 12 14.66 -1.48 -4.09
CA ILE A 12 13.60 -1.07 -3.16
C ILE A 12 14.00 0.22 -2.44
N ALA A 13 15.15 0.22 -1.76
CA ALA A 13 15.62 1.38 -0.99
C ALA A 13 15.73 2.64 -1.87
N LYS A 14 16.29 2.50 -3.08
CA LYS A 14 16.38 3.61 -4.05
C LYS A 14 14.99 4.14 -4.43
N ARG A 15 14.07 3.26 -4.81
CA ARG A 15 12.74 3.66 -5.28
C ARG A 15 11.92 4.30 -4.16
N VAL A 16 11.95 3.73 -2.96
CA VAL A 16 11.24 4.27 -1.80
C VAL A 16 11.76 5.66 -1.44
N ALA A 17 13.07 5.90 -1.53
CA ALA A 17 13.65 7.23 -1.31
C ALA A 17 13.21 8.26 -2.37
N GLU A 18 13.08 7.86 -3.63
CA GLU A 18 12.53 8.70 -4.69
C GLU A 18 11.07 9.06 -4.43
N MET A 19 10.25 8.06 -4.05
CA MET A 19 8.84 8.27 -3.71
C MET A 19 8.68 9.19 -2.50
N GLY A 20 9.48 8.99 -1.45
CA GLY A 20 9.44 9.84 -0.25
C GLY A 20 9.69 11.31 -0.56
N ARG A 21 10.68 11.61 -1.43
CA ARG A 21 10.93 12.99 -1.90
C ARG A 21 9.77 13.56 -2.71
N GLN A 22 9.20 12.77 -3.62
CA GLN A 22 8.07 13.20 -4.44
C GLN A 22 6.83 13.52 -3.57
N ILE A 23 6.49 12.62 -2.66
CA ILE A 23 5.37 12.80 -1.72
C ILE A 23 5.62 14.03 -0.83
N SER A 24 6.84 14.21 -0.32
CA SER A 24 7.17 15.37 0.52
C SER A 24 6.95 16.69 -0.23
N ALA A 25 7.31 16.76 -1.50
CA ALA A 25 7.09 17.95 -2.32
C ALA A 25 5.59 18.21 -2.56
N ASP A 26 4.83 17.16 -2.91
CA ASP A 26 3.41 17.26 -3.21
C ASP A 26 2.56 17.65 -1.98
N TYR A 27 3.01 17.28 -0.79
CA TYR A 27 2.33 17.55 0.48
C TYR A 27 2.90 18.73 1.26
N ALA A 28 3.90 19.44 0.74
CA ALA A 28 4.61 20.52 1.46
C ALA A 28 3.70 21.66 1.94
N ALA A 29 2.60 21.94 1.23
CA ALA A 29 1.62 22.96 1.60
C ALA A 29 0.49 22.43 2.51
N GLY A 30 0.45 21.11 2.77
CA GLY A 30 -0.60 20.46 3.54
C GLY A 30 -0.45 20.72 5.04
N ALA A 31 -1.52 21.19 5.68
CA ALA A 31 -1.56 21.28 7.13
C ALA A 31 -1.80 19.88 7.74
N ASN A 32 -0.75 19.29 8.34
CA ASN A 32 -0.82 18.06 9.14
C ASN A 32 -1.42 16.83 8.40
N PRO A 33 -0.81 16.38 7.29
CA PRO A 33 -1.31 15.21 6.54
C PRO A 33 -1.15 13.89 7.31
N ILE A 34 -1.88 12.85 6.89
CA ILE A 34 -1.87 11.50 7.48
C ILE A 34 -1.35 10.49 6.45
N ALA A 35 -0.36 9.69 6.82
CA ALA A 35 -0.08 8.42 6.16
C ALA A 35 -0.92 7.32 6.83
N LEU A 36 -1.81 6.69 6.07
CA LEU A 36 -2.67 5.60 6.54
C LEU A 36 -2.15 4.27 5.96
N CYS A 37 -1.48 3.48 6.78
CA CYS A 37 -0.95 2.18 6.39
C CYS A 37 -2.05 1.11 6.39
N VAL A 38 -2.20 0.39 5.28
CA VAL A 38 -3.11 -0.78 5.21
C VAL A 38 -2.38 -2.02 5.74
N LEU A 39 -2.88 -2.58 6.84
CA LEU A 39 -2.27 -3.74 7.48
C LEU A 39 -2.67 -5.05 6.78
N LYS A 40 -1.80 -6.07 6.76
CA LYS A 40 -0.47 -6.10 7.41
C LYS A 40 0.69 -5.79 6.46
N GLY A 41 0.55 -6.15 5.19
CA GLY A 41 1.69 -6.26 4.28
C GLY A 41 2.36 -4.92 3.99
N ALA A 42 1.62 -3.82 3.98
CA ALA A 42 2.18 -2.49 3.71
C ALA A 42 3.10 -1.96 4.82
N MET A 43 3.15 -2.60 6.00
CA MET A 43 3.91 -2.10 7.15
C MET A 43 5.38 -1.84 6.83
N PHE A 44 6.03 -2.75 6.09
CA PHE A 44 7.45 -2.64 5.74
C PHE A 44 7.70 -1.46 4.80
N PHE A 45 6.93 -1.39 3.71
CA PHE A 45 6.97 -0.27 2.77
C PHE A 45 6.65 1.06 3.46
N CYS A 46 5.60 1.11 4.28
CA CYS A 46 5.21 2.31 5.00
C CYS A 46 6.32 2.79 5.95
N ALA A 47 6.95 1.88 6.70
CA ALA A 47 8.02 2.23 7.62
C ALA A 47 9.25 2.80 6.90
N ASP A 48 9.62 2.24 5.74
CA ASP A 48 10.73 2.75 4.94
C ASP A 48 10.36 4.05 4.22
N LEU A 49 9.13 4.17 3.72
CA LEU A 49 8.63 5.38 3.06
C LEU A 49 8.58 6.56 4.01
N MET A 50 8.03 6.38 5.21
CA MET A 50 7.94 7.42 6.24
C MET A 50 9.33 7.93 6.66
N ARG A 51 10.35 7.06 6.71
CA ARG A 51 11.75 7.48 6.97
C ARG A 51 12.36 8.32 5.86
N ASN A 52 11.79 8.30 4.66
CA ASN A 52 12.24 9.09 3.51
C ASN A 52 11.35 10.31 3.23
N ILE A 53 10.26 10.50 3.98
CA ILE A 53 9.43 11.69 3.92
C ILE A 53 10.08 12.78 4.78
N THR A 54 10.21 13.99 4.22
CA THR A 54 10.96 15.11 4.83
C THR A 54 10.07 16.20 5.42
N ILE A 55 8.77 15.93 5.54
CA ILE A 55 7.77 16.81 6.17
C ILE A 55 7.09 16.06 7.31
N ASP A 56 6.47 16.78 8.23
CA ASP A 56 5.68 16.17 9.28
C ASP A 56 4.42 15.51 8.70
N MET A 57 4.29 14.21 8.93
CA MET A 57 3.07 13.45 8.62
C MET A 57 2.69 12.60 9.82
N ALA A 58 1.42 12.63 10.20
CA ALA A 58 0.91 11.70 11.19
C ALA A 58 0.84 10.28 10.59
N LEU A 59 0.96 9.26 11.42
CA LEU A 59 0.87 7.86 10.99
C LEU A 59 -0.32 7.19 11.69
N ASP A 60 -1.14 6.49 10.92
CA ASP A 60 -2.24 5.67 11.41
C ASP A 60 -2.36 4.37 10.61
N PHE A 61 -3.20 3.45 11.07
CA PHE A 61 -3.34 2.12 10.50
C PHE A 61 -4.80 1.72 10.36
N ILE A 62 -5.12 1.12 9.22
CA ILE A 62 -6.39 0.43 8.97
C ILE A 62 -6.10 -1.05 8.72
N GLN A 63 -6.98 -1.93 9.19
CA GLN A 63 -6.94 -3.34 8.79
C GLN A 63 -8.29 -3.72 8.21
N ILE A 64 -8.26 -4.30 7.01
CA ILE A 64 -9.44 -4.82 6.33
C ILE A 64 -9.34 -6.34 6.15
N SER A 65 -10.48 -6.99 6.04
CA SER A 65 -10.61 -8.36 5.60
C SER A 65 -11.49 -8.42 4.36
N SER A 66 -11.08 -9.15 3.33
CA SER A 66 -11.96 -9.48 2.22
C SER A 66 -12.97 -10.56 2.65
N TYR A 67 -14.27 -10.37 2.39
CA TYR A 67 -15.24 -11.44 2.59
C TYR A 67 -15.05 -12.53 1.53
N GLY A 68 -14.71 -13.75 1.97
CA GLY A 68 -14.70 -14.97 1.17
C GLY A 68 -13.44 -15.82 1.39
N ASN A 69 -13.62 -17.12 1.69
CA ASN A 69 -12.56 -18.13 1.78
C ASN A 69 -11.90 -18.47 0.42
N GLU A 70 -12.16 -17.69 -0.63
CA GLU A 70 -11.69 -17.96 -1.98
C GLU A 70 -10.61 -16.96 -2.39
N LYS A 71 -9.76 -17.37 -3.33
CA LYS A 71 -8.64 -16.59 -3.90
C LYS A 71 -9.05 -15.26 -4.57
N TYR A 72 -10.29 -14.80 -4.41
CA TYR A 72 -10.87 -13.63 -5.05
C TYR A 72 -11.72 -12.83 -4.06
N SER A 73 -11.50 -11.51 -3.98
CA SER A 73 -12.31 -10.62 -3.14
C SER A 73 -13.71 -10.41 -3.73
N SER A 74 -14.76 -10.55 -2.93
CA SER A 74 -16.15 -10.22 -3.27
C SER A 74 -16.43 -8.73 -3.45
N GLY A 75 -15.45 -7.86 -3.16
CA GLY A 75 -15.61 -6.41 -3.19
C GLY A 75 -16.34 -5.83 -1.98
N VAL A 76 -16.72 -6.66 -1.01
CA VAL A 76 -17.13 -6.23 0.33
C VAL A 76 -15.94 -6.45 1.26
N VAL A 77 -15.53 -5.41 1.98
CA VAL A 77 -14.46 -5.47 2.99
C VAL A 77 -15.03 -5.20 4.37
N THR A 78 -14.63 -5.99 5.37
CA THR A 78 -14.86 -5.66 6.79
C THR A 78 -13.69 -4.84 7.29
N VAL A 79 -13.95 -3.73 7.96
CA VAL A 79 -12.92 -3.06 8.75
C VAL A 79 -12.71 -3.84 10.05
N LEU A 80 -11.55 -4.47 10.19
CA LEU A 80 -11.14 -5.21 11.39
C LEU A 80 -10.51 -4.28 12.43
N LYS A 81 -9.79 -3.26 11.96
CA LYS A 81 -9.23 -2.19 12.78
C LYS A 81 -9.50 -0.85 12.12
N GLU A 82 -10.14 0.02 12.89
CA GLU A 82 -10.40 1.40 12.51
C GLU A 82 -9.15 2.29 12.65
N PRO A 83 -9.01 3.31 11.79
CA PRO A 83 -8.14 4.45 12.03
C PRO A 83 -8.56 5.17 13.32
N GLN A 84 -7.59 5.72 14.05
CA GLN A 84 -7.80 6.44 15.30
C GLN A 84 -7.76 7.96 15.14
N LEU A 85 -7.04 8.46 14.13
CA LEU A 85 -6.94 9.88 13.84
C LEU A 85 -8.18 10.38 13.11
N ASP A 86 -8.61 11.60 13.45
CA ASP A 86 -9.61 12.30 12.66
C ASP A 86 -9.01 12.71 11.31
N MET A 87 -9.75 12.39 10.25
CA MET A 87 -9.38 12.60 8.84
C MET A 87 -10.09 13.80 8.23
N HIS A 88 -11.12 14.33 8.91
CA HIS A 88 -11.94 15.40 8.38
C HIS A 88 -11.08 16.66 8.07
N GLY A 89 -11.17 17.16 6.84
CA GLY A 89 -10.44 18.34 6.38
C GLY A 89 -8.94 18.12 6.17
N ARG A 90 -8.41 16.91 6.37
CA ARG A 90 -6.97 16.60 6.25
C ARG A 90 -6.65 15.89 4.95
N ALA A 91 -5.41 16.08 4.51
CA ALA A 91 -4.85 15.29 3.42
C ALA A 91 -4.45 13.90 3.94
N VAL A 92 -4.87 12.85 3.23
CA VAL A 92 -4.61 11.45 3.59
C VAL A 92 -3.92 10.75 2.43
N LEU A 93 -2.79 10.10 2.73
CA LEU A 93 -2.07 9.20 1.85
C LEU A 93 -2.31 7.76 2.32
N ILE A 94 -3.09 6.97 1.58
CA ILE A 94 -3.22 5.54 1.85
C ILE A 94 -1.97 4.82 1.34
N VAL A 95 -1.35 4.00 2.18
CA VAL A 95 -0.12 3.25 1.87
C VAL A 95 -0.43 1.75 1.83
N GLU A 96 -0.24 1.13 0.67
CA GLU A 96 -0.58 -0.27 0.37
C GLU A 96 0.64 -1.06 -0.15
N ASP A 97 0.75 -2.35 0.15
CA ASP A 97 1.86 -3.17 -0.38
C ASP A 97 1.65 -3.54 -1.85
N ILE A 98 0.43 -3.93 -2.23
CA ILE A 98 0.14 -4.36 -3.59
C ILE A 98 -1.30 -4.04 -4.03
N ILE A 99 -1.44 -3.45 -5.21
CA ILE A 99 -2.73 -3.36 -5.88
C ILE A 99 -2.77 -4.34 -7.05
N ASP A 100 -3.62 -5.35 -6.90
CA ASP A 100 -3.88 -6.40 -7.90
C ASP A 100 -5.21 -6.13 -8.64
N SER A 101 -6.31 -6.70 -8.17
CA SER A 101 -7.64 -6.46 -8.75
C SER A 101 -8.15 -5.01 -8.60
N GLY A 102 -7.65 -4.27 -7.60
CA GLY A 102 -8.10 -2.93 -7.24
C GLY A 102 -9.37 -2.88 -6.37
N LEU A 103 -10.02 -4.02 -6.12
CA LEU A 103 -11.29 -4.07 -5.38
C LEU A 103 -11.14 -3.60 -3.93
N SER A 104 -10.21 -4.18 -3.17
CA SER A 104 -9.97 -3.77 -1.77
C SER A 104 -9.62 -2.28 -1.66
N MET A 105 -8.73 -1.80 -2.54
CA MET A 105 -8.31 -0.40 -2.54
C MET A 105 -9.44 0.56 -2.89
N ARG A 106 -10.33 0.21 -3.82
CA ARG A 106 -11.52 1.03 -4.12
C ARG A 106 -12.39 1.19 -2.88
N GLU A 107 -12.60 0.13 -2.11
CA GLU A 107 -13.42 0.20 -0.90
C GLU A 107 -12.73 0.96 0.23
N VAL A 108 -11.42 0.75 0.45
CA VAL A 108 -10.65 1.57 1.41
C VAL A 108 -10.71 3.05 1.01
N PHE A 109 -10.52 3.36 -0.28
CA PHE A 109 -10.60 4.73 -0.76
C PHE A 109 -11.96 5.37 -0.44
N ARG A 110 -13.07 4.71 -0.81
CA ARG A 110 -14.43 5.18 -0.51
C ARG A 110 -14.68 5.33 0.99
N TYR A 111 -14.17 4.38 1.78
CA TYR A 111 -14.28 4.40 3.23
C TYR A 111 -13.65 5.65 3.83
N ILE A 112 -12.42 5.97 3.42
CA ILE A 112 -11.69 7.15 3.89
C ILE A 112 -12.27 8.45 3.34
N GLU A 113 -12.70 8.46 2.07
CA GLU A 113 -13.38 9.59 1.45
C GLU A 113 -14.66 9.97 2.23
N SER A 114 -15.44 8.97 2.65
CA SER A 114 -16.66 9.19 3.45
C SER A 114 -16.41 9.82 4.83
N ARG A 115 -15.16 9.80 5.31
CA ARG A 115 -14.74 10.45 6.57
C ARG A 115 -14.27 11.90 6.40
N GLY A 116 -14.44 12.46 5.20
CA GLY A 116 -14.26 13.89 4.95
C GLY A 116 -12.82 14.35 4.74
N ALA A 117 -11.93 13.47 4.27
CA ALA A 117 -10.59 13.86 3.85
C ALA A 117 -10.64 14.99 2.80
N SER A 118 -9.83 16.04 2.96
CA SER A 118 -9.78 17.17 2.01
C SER A 118 -8.98 16.85 0.75
N MET A 119 -8.05 15.90 0.86
CA MET A 119 -7.33 15.31 -0.25
C MET A 119 -7.10 13.84 0.08
N LEU A 120 -7.34 12.95 -0.88
CA LEU A 120 -7.10 11.53 -0.72
C LEU A 120 -6.25 11.04 -1.90
N ARG A 121 -5.07 10.50 -1.59
CA ARG A 121 -4.16 9.88 -2.57
C ARG A 121 -3.70 8.51 -2.08
N THR A 122 -3.09 7.75 -2.98
CA THR A 122 -2.62 6.40 -2.70
C THR A 122 -1.18 6.20 -3.15
N ALA A 123 -0.39 5.59 -2.27
CA ALA A 123 0.93 5.05 -2.57
C ALA A 123 0.89 3.53 -2.47
N THR A 124 1.24 2.84 -3.55
CA THR A 124 1.41 1.39 -3.53
C THR A 124 2.84 1.00 -3.85
N PHE A 125 3.34 -0.01 -3.16
CA PHE A 125 4.67 -0.55 -3.44
C PHE A 125 4.69 -1.36 -4.76
N LEU A 126 3.75 -2.29 -4.96
CA LEU A 126 3.60 -3.05 -6.19
C LEU A 126 2.27 -2.79 -6.88
N ASP A 127 2.32 -2.60 -8.20
CA ASP A 127 1.13 -2.46 -9.01
C ASP A 127 1.05 -3.54 -10.10
N LYS A 128 -0.12 -4.16 -10.27
CA LYS A 128 -0.42 -5.12 -11.35
C LYS A 128 -1.58 -4.63 -12.22
N PRO A 129 -1.33 -3.68 -13.15
CA PRO A 129 -2.37 -3.14 -14.02
C PRO A 129 -3.12 -4.21 -14.83
N ALA A 130 -2.40 -5.25 -15.29
CA ALA A 130 -2.97 -6.34 -16.09
C ALA A 130 -3.96 -7.24 -15.31
N ALA A 131 -3.98 -7.17 -13.98
CA ALA A 131 -4.88 -7.94 -13.12
C ALA A 131 -6.12 -7.15 -12.66
N ARG A 132 -6.25 -5.88 -13.07
CA ARG A 132 -7.33 -4.99 -12.64
C ARG A 132 -8.70 -5.52 -13.02
N LYS A 133 -9.63 -5.47 -12.06
CA LYS A 133 -11.06 -5.78 -12.24
C LYS A 133 -11.93 -4.53 -12.12
N VAL A 134 -11.36 -3.42 -11.66
CA VAL A 134 -12.02 -2.13 -11.50
C VAL A 134 -11.08 -1.02 -11.97
N GLU A 135 -11.66 0.10 -12.38
CA GLU A 135 -10.90 1.31 -12.68
C GLU A 135 -10.34 1.88 -11.36
N PHE A 136 -9.05 1.65 -11.14
CA PHE A 136 -8.33 2.17 -9.98
C PHE A 136 -6.87 2.42 -10.35
N ARG A 137 -6.42 3.66 -10.18
CA ARG A 137 -5.05 4.10 -10.46
C ARG A 137 -4.45 4.69 -9.20
N ALA A 138 -3.26 4.20 -8.82
CA ALA A 138 -2.52 4.78 -7.72
C ALA A 138 -1.80 6.07 -8.15
N ASP A 139 -1.68 7.02 -7.22
CA ASP A 139 -0.98 8.29 -7.43
C ASP A 139 0.54 8.09 -7.41
N TYR A 140 1.02 7.22 -6.51
CA TYR A 140 2.42 6.86 -6.37
C TYR A 140 2.59 5.34 -6.48
N VAL A 141 3.41 4.90 -7.43
CA VAL A 141 3.70 3.49 -7.67
C VAL A 141 5.18 3.23 -7.46
N GLY A 142 5.51 2.27 -6.60
CA GLY A 142 6.87 1.77 -6.43
C GLY A 142 7.33 1.06 -7.70
N PHE A 143 6.72 -0.08 -8.01
CA PHE A 143 7.04 -0.91 -9.16
C PHE A 143 5.78 -1.46 -9.81
N SER A 144 5.69 -1.36 -11.14
CA SER A 144 4.69 -2.10 -11.91
C SER A 144 5.25 -3.46 -12.31
N ILE A 145 4.51 -4.53 -12.06
CA ILE A 145 4.94 -5.91 -12.34
C ILE A 145 3.85 -6.69 -13.07
N ASP A 146 4.26 -7.73 -13.80
CA ASP A 146 3.33 -8.70 -14.38
C ASP A 146 2.59 -9.48 -13.28
N PRO A 147 1.40 -10.06 -13.59
CA PRO A 147 0.68 -10.92 -12.65
C PRO A 147 1.47 -12.17 -12.27
N LYS A 148 2.22 -12.09 -11.16
CA LYS A 148 2.99 -13.18 -10.55
C LYS A 148 2.67 -13.27 -9.07
N PHE A 149 2.75 -14.47 -8.49
CA PHE A 149 2.69 -14.61 -7.04
C PHE A 149 4.05 -14.21 -6.45
N VAL A 150 4.05 -13.24 -5.55
CA VAL A 150 5.25 -12.61 -5.00
C VAL A 150 5.22 -12.59 -3.48
N ILE A 151 6.40 -12.72 -2.87
CA ILE A 151 6.61 -12.73 -1.43
C ILE A 151 7.79 -11.82 -1.06
N GLY A 152 7.91 -11.50 0.23
CA GLY A 152 8.97 -10.67 0.75
C GLY A 152 8.57 -9.20 0.84
N TYR A 153 9.38 -8.44 1.58
CA TYR A 153 9.18 -7.02 1.85
C TYR A 153 7.75 -6.71 2.32
N GLY A 154 7.25 -7.51 3.27
CA GLY A 154 5.90 -7.41 3.80
C GLY A 154 4.87 -8.34 3.16
N LEU A 155 5.05 -8.74 1.90
CA LEU A 155 4.17 -9.70 1.22
C LEU A 155 4.41 -11.13 1.74
N ASP A 156 3.34 -11.93 1.80
CA ASP A 156 3.38 -13.27 2.39
C ASP A 156 2.80 -14.39 1.52
N TYR A 157 3.13 -15.60 1.94
CA TYR A 157 2.37 -16.81 1.62
C TYR A 157 2.06 -17.54 2.93
N ALA A 158 0.78 -17.60 3.30
CA ALA A 158 0.32 -18.23 4.54
C ALA A 158 1.06 -17.70 5.79
N GLU A 159 1.17 -16.37 5.91
CA GLU A 159 1.86 -15.65 6.98
C GLU A 159 3.38 -15.88 7.06
N ARG A 160 3.97 -16.48 6.03
CA ARG A 160 5.43 -16.69 5.92
C ARG A 160 6.05 -15.70 4.94
N TYR A 161 7.36 -15.54 5.04
CA TYR A 161 8.23 -14.81 4.10
C TYR A 161 8.17 -13.28 4.11
N ARG A 162 7.30 -12.64 4.91
CA ARG A 162 7.23 -11.17 5.01
C ARG A 162 8.59 -10.49 5.28
N ASN A 163 9.48 -11.18 6.01
CA ASN A 163 10.76 -10.68 6.47
C ASN A 163 11.91 -10.80 5.44
N ILE A 164 11.67 -11.35 4.25
CA ILE A 164 12.67 -11.33 3.16
C ILE A 164 12.86 -9.87 2.73
N PRO A 165 14.09 -9.34 2.63
CA PRO A 165 14.33 -7.92 2.35
C PRO A 165 14.16 -7.52 0.87
N GLU A 166 13.71 -8.46 0.04
CA GLU A 166 13.61 -8.37 -1.42
C GLU A 166 12.23 -8.88 -1.85
N ILE A 167 11.84 -8.60 -3.09
CA ILE A 167 10.69 -9.26 -3.71
C ILE A 167 11.16 -10.47 -4.50
N GLN A 168 10.54 -11.61 -4.20
CA GLN A 168 10.79 -12.86 -4.89
C GLN A 168 9.52 -13.41 -5.50
N VAL A 169 9.63 -14.04 -6.66
CA VAL A 169 8.53 -14.81 -7.26
C VAL A 169 8.49 -16.19 -6.61
N LEU A 170 7.31 -16.62 -6.17
CA LEU A 170 7.08 -17.99 -5.73
C LEU A 170 6.73 -18.85 -6.94
N ASN A 171 7.63 -19.74 -7.34
CA ASN A 171 7.34 -20.73 -8.37
C ASN A 171 6.77 -21.99 -7.70
N GLU A 172 5.61 -22.43 -8.18
CA GLU A 172 5.03 -23.76 -7.87
C GLU A 172 5.88 -24.87 -8.49
#